data_AF-A0A3D5R7G6-F1
#
_entry.id   AF-A0A3D5R7G6-F1
#
_cell.length_a   1.000
_cell.length_b   1.000
_cell.length_c   1.000
_cell.angle_alpha   90.00
_cell.angle_beta   90.00
_cell.angle_gamma   90.00
#
_symmetry.space_group_name_H-M   'P 1'
#
loop_
_entity.id
_entity.type
_entity.pdbx_description
1 polymer ?
#
loop_
_entity_poly.entity_id
_entity_poly.type
_entity_poly.pdbx_seq_one_letter_code
_entity_poly.pdbx_strand_id
1 'polypeptide(L)'
;MKRETRQEALALWKQAKEIVETGQVQKATSDNIPEGVSVKGYLVVLEQMKRLGLSGQPVIDCKTFKRWKDAGYKVKKGEKAKIVGISWKNFAKPNKKEQQEIEELKAQGYEVEEDIDYRPVIYYLFHRSQVEKLNKGGKDE
;
A
#
# COMPACT_ATOMS: atom_id res chain seq x y z
N MET A 1 9.94 -9.79 -15.73
CA MET A 1 8.98 -8.72 -15.37
C MET A 1 8.35 -8.86 -13.97
N LYS A 2 7.39 -9.78 -13.68
CA LYS A 2 6.73 -9.82 -12.33
C LYS A 2 7.65 -10.18 -11.15
N ARG A 3 8.68 -11.03 -11.37
CA ARG A 3 9.65 -11.43 -10.34
C ARG A 3 10.58 -10.29 -9.92
N GLU A 4 11.07 -9.52 -10.90
CA GLU A 4 11.98 -8.39 -10.67
C GLU A 4 11.30 -7.29 -9.85
N THR A 5 10.07 -6.92 -10.20
CA THR A 5 9.29 -5.91 -9.46
C THR A 5 9.05 -6.31 -8.00
N ARG A 6 8.87 -7.61 -7.71
CA ARG A 6 8.71 -8.09 -6.33
C ARG A 6 10.01 -8.00 -5.55
N GLN A 7 11.13 -8.41 -6.15
CA GLN A 7 12.44 -8.34 -5.50
C GLN A 7 12.83 -6.90 -5.20
N GLU A 8 12.60 -5.99 -6.14
CA GLU A 8 12.83 -4.55 -5.95
C GLU A 8 11.97 -3.98 -4.81
N ALA A 9 10.67 -4.30 -4.77
CA ALA A 9 9.80 -3.86 -3.69
C ALA A 9 10.24 -4.39 -2.30
N LEU A 10 10.74 -5.63 -2.25
CA LEU A 10 11.29 -6.21 -1.01
C LEU A 10 12.61 -5.56 -0.60
N ALA A 11 13.47 -5.22 -1.55
CA ALA A 11 14.72 -4.50 -1.28
C ALA A 11 14.45 -3.10 -0.74
N LEU A 12 13.53 -2.35 -1.37
CA LEU A 12 13.07 -1.05 -0.87
C LEU A 12 12.44 -1.16 0.51
N TRP A 13 11.67 -2.22 0.77
CA TRP A 13 11.10 -2.46 2.09
C TRP A 13 12.16 -2.70 3.16
N LYS A 14 13.22 -3.46 2.84
CA LYS A 14 14.36 -3.67 3.75
C LYS A 14 15.06 -2.35 4.08
N GLN A 15 15.31 -1.51 3.07
CA GLN A 15 15.87 -0.17 3.27
C GLN A 15 14.97 0.71 4.13
N ALA A 16 13.66 0.74 3.84
CA ALA A 16 12.70 1.50 4.63
C ALA A 16 12.61 0.99 6.08
N LYS A 17 12.74 -0.32 6.30
CA LYS A 17 12.80 -0.92 7.64
C LYS A 17 14.02 -0.41 8.40
N GLU A 18 15.20 -0.44 7.78
CA GLU A 18 16.44 0.03 8.39
C GLU A 18 16.35 1.51 8.78
N ILE A 19 15.87 2.38 7.88
CA ILE A 19 15.68 3.82 8.16
C ILE A 19 14.76 4.06 9.36
N VAL A 20 13.71 3.26 9.49
CA VAL A 20 12.76 3.37 10.62
C VAL A 20 13.39 2.89 11.92
N GLU A 21 14.13 1.77 11.88
CA GLU A 21 14.78 1.19 13.06
C GLU A 21 15.95 2.05 13.57
N THR A 22 16.65 2.74 12.68
CA THR A 22 17.74 3.67 13.03
C THR A 22 17.25 5.08 13.40
N GLY A 23 15.93 5.34 13.33
CA GLY A 23 15.36 6.66 13.63
C GLY A 23 15.73 7.75 12.60
N GLN A 24 16.18 7.36 11.40
CA GLN A 24 16.62 8.29 10.35
C GLN A 24 15.45 8.87 9.52
N VAL A 25 14.21 8.65 9.95
CA VAL A 25 13.04 9.27 9.31
C VAL A 25 13.08 10.77 9.58
N GLN A 26 13.28 11.55 8.52
CA GLN A 26 13.26 13.01 8.63
C GLN A 26 11.92 13.48 9.20
N LYS A 27 11.93 14.42 10.15
CA LYS A 27 10.72 14.94 10.80
C LYS A 27 9.67 15.43 9.79
N ALA A 28 10.09 16.19 8.78
CA ALA A 28 9.21 16.64 7.70
C ALA A 28 8.58 15.47 6.92
N THR A 29 9.24 14.31 6.84
CA THR A 29 8.62 13.12 6.25
C THR A 29 7.57 12.54 7.20
N SER A 30 7.88 12.40 8.49
CA SER A 30 6.97 11.90 9.52
C SER A 30 5.66 12.70 9.59
N ASP A 31 5.76 14.03 9.58
CA ASP A 31 4.60 14.94 9.69
C ASP A 31 3.65 14.85 8.48
N ASN A 32 4.12 14.30 7.35
CA ASN A 32 3.33 14.14 6.12
C ASN A 32 2.72 12.74 5.95
N ILE A 33 2.95 11.81 6.89
CA ILE A 33 2.40 10.46 6.81
C ILE A 33 0.97 10.50 7.36
N PRO A 34 -0.06 10.22 6.55
CA PRO A 34 -1.44 10.22 7.04
C PRO A 34 -1.66 9.13 8.09
N GLU A 35 -2.61 9.37 8.99
CA GLU A 35 -3.02 8.38 10.00
C GLU A 35 -3.43 7.05 9.34
N GLY A 36 -3.04 5.94 9.95
CA GLY A 36 -3.30 4.59 9.44
C GLY A 36 -2.41 4.15 8.28
N VAL A 37 -1.46 4.98 7.83
CA VAL A 37 -0.48 4.60 6.81
C VAL A 37 0.80 4.09 7.45
N SER A 38 1.28 2.93 6.98
CA SER A 38 2.57 2.40 7.40
C SER A 38 3.71 3.30 6.95
N VAL A 39 4.55 3.75 7.90
CA VAL A 39 5.77 4.54 7.64
C VAL A 39 6.67 3.85 6.61
N LYS A 40 6.89 2.55 6.75
CA LYS A 40 7.70 1.75 5.79
C LYS A 40 7.08 1.76 4.39
N GLY A 41 5.78 1.52 4.29
CA GLY A 41 5.07 1.54 3.01
C GLY A 41 5.11 2.92 2.35
N TYR A 42 5.00 3.98 3.14
CA TYR A 42 5.13 5.36 2.70
C TYR A 42 6.52 5.64 2.11
N LEU A 43 7.59 5.28 2.83
CA LEU A 43 8.97 5.48 2.40
C LEU A 43 9.30 4.72 1.11
N VAL A 44 8.80 3.49 0.96
CA VAL A 44 8.97 2.70 -0.27
C VAL A 44 8.42 3.43 -1.49
N VAL A 45 7.24 4.03 -1.37
CA VAL A 45 6.61 4.78 -2.47
C VAL A 45 7.34 6.10 -2.70
N LEU A 46 7.72 6.81 -1.62
CA LEU A 46 8.44 8.08 -1.71
C LEU A 46 9.77 7.94 -2.46
N GLU A 47 10.54 6.89 -2.16
CA GLU A 47 11.82 6.63 -2.80
C GLU A 47 11.67 6.38 -4.30
N GLN A 48 10.65 5.61 -4.70
CA GLN A 48 10.35 5.40 -6.13
C GLN A 48 9.93 6.70 -6.82
N MET A 49 9.12 7.54 -6.16
CA MET A 49 8.75 8.86 -6.69
C MET A 49 10.00 9.73 -6.93
N LYS A 50 10.93 9.78 -5.97
CA LYS A 50 12.20 10.52 -6.11
C LYS A 50 13.03 10.03 -7.30
N ARG A 51 13.20 8.70 -7.43
CA ARG A 51 13.95 8.09 -8.55
C ARG A 51 13.33 8.40 -9.91
N LEU A 52 12.01 8.51 -9.97
CA LEU A 52 11.27 8.82 -11.18
C LEU A 52 11.08 10.34 -11.43
N GLY A 53 11.59 11.20 -10.55
CA GLY A 53 11.41 12.65 -10.64
C GLY A 53 9.94 13.08 -10.48
N LEU A 54 9.13 12.30 -9.77
CA LEU A 54 7.70 12.57 -9.56
C LEU A 54 7.51 13.43 -8.30
N SER A 55 6.77 14.53 -8.45
CA SER A 55 6.42 15.43 -7.35
C SER A 55 5.08 15.09 -6.72
N GLY A 56 4.95 15.29 -5.42
CA GLY A 56 3.71 15.06 -4.68
C GLY A 56 3.92 14.19 -3.44
N GLN A 57 2.80 13.71 -2.90
CA GLN A 57 2.74 12.93 -1.67
C GLN A 57 2.37 11.46 -1.99
N PRO A 58 3.16 10.46 -1.57
CA PRO A 58 2.94 9.03 -1.84
C PRO A 58 1.50 8.53 -1.77
N VAL A 59 0.77 8.84 -0.70
CA VAL A 59 -0.58 8.31 -0.45
C VAL A 59 -1.65 9.10 -1.21
N ILE A 60 -1.39 10.38 -1.46
CA ILE A 60 -2.33 11.29 -2.10
C ILE A 60 -2.22 11.18 -3.62
N ASP A 61 -0.99 11.26 -4.13
CA ASP A 61 -0.66 11.37 -5.54
C ASP A 61 -0.32 10.03 -6.19
N CYS A 62 -0.18 8.93 -5.43
CA CYS A 62 -0.04 7.58 -5.98
C CYS A 62 -1.14 6.66 -5.45
N LYS A 63 -1.96 6.14 -6.35
CA LYS A 63 -3.09 5.24 -5.99
C LYS A 63 -3.20 4.06 -6.94
N THR A 64 -3.87 3.00 -6.48
CA THR A 64 -4.25 1.89 -7.35
C THR A 64 -5.29 2.35 -8.38
N PHE A 65 -5.42 1.62 -9.48
CA PHE A 65 -6.43 1.88 -10.51
C PHE A 65 -7.84 2.05 -9.90
N LYS A 66 -8.23 1.14 -9.00
CA LYS A 66 -9.53 1.19 -8.32
C LYS A 66 -9.69 2.48 -7.52
N ARG A 67 -8.69 2.86 -6.72
CA ARG A 67 -8.76 4.07 -5.89
C ARG A 67 -8.81 5.36 -6.72
N TRP A 68 -8.16 5.39 -7.88
CA TRP A 68 -8.32 6.51 -8.82
C TRP A 68 -9.72 6.58 -9.42
N LYS A 69 -10.29 5.43 -9.80
CA LYS A 69 -11.66 5.33 -10.30
C LYS A 69 -12.68 5.81 -9.25
N ASP A 70 -12.53 5.34 -8.01
CA ASP A 70 -13.38 5.74 -6.89
C ASP A 70 -13.26 7.26 -6.60
N ALA A 71 -12.11 7.88 -6.93
CA ALA A 71 -11.86 9.31 -6.82
C ALA A 71 -12.32 10.13 -8.04
N GLY A 72 -12.98 9.53 -9.04
CA GLY A 72 -13.47 10.23 -10.23
C GLY A 72 -12.40 10.46 -11.31
N TYR A 73 -11.33 9.68 -11.32
CA TYR A 73 -10.27 9.73 -12.33
C TYR A 73 -10.15 8.39 -13.06
N LYS A 74 -9.54 8.38 -14.24
CA LYS A 74 -9.13 7.16 -14.94
C LYS A 74 -7.66 7.25 -15.33
N VAL A 75 -6.99 6.11 -15.36
CA VAL A 75 -5.64 6.01 -15.93
C VAL A 75 -5.71 6.28 -17.43
N LYS A 76 -4.81 7.13 -17.94
CA LYS A 76 -4.71 7.46 -19.37
C LYS A 76 -4.44 6.18 -20.18
N LYS A 77 -4.99 6.12 -21.40
CA LYS A 77 -4.85 4.93 -22.26
C LYS A 77 -3.37 4.65 -22.54
N GLY A 78 -2.94 3.41 -22.32
CA GLY A 78 -1.55 2.97 -22.57
C GLY A 78 -0.59 3.17 -21.39
N GLU A 79 -0.98 3.90 -20.34
CA GLU A 79 -0.14 4.04 -19.13
C GLU A 79 -0.04 2.71 -18.38
N LYS A 80 1.19 2.40 -17.92
CA LYS A 80 1.49 1.28 -17.02
C LYS A 80 1.81 1.83 -15.63
N ALA A 81 1.55 1.04 -14.60
CA ALA A 81 1.97 1.41 -13.24
C ALA A 81 3.50 1.55 -13.20
N LYS A 82 3.97 2.70 -12.70
CA LYS A 82 5.41 3.00 -12.57
C LYS A 82 5.92 2.79 -11.15
N ILE A 83 5.01 2.66 -10.19
CA ILE A 83 5.31 2.58 -8.77
C ILE A 83 4.67 1.32 -8.21
N VAL A 84 5.36 0.68 -7.27
CA VAL A 84 4.80 -0.40 -6.46
C VAL A 84 4.71 -0.04 -4.99
N GLY A 85 3.55 -0.31 -4.39
CA GLY A 85 3.36 -0.33 -2.95
C GLY A 85 3.50 -1.76 -2.43
N ILE A 86 3.87 -1.92 -1.16
CA ILE A 86 3.96 -3.22 -0.50
C ILE A 86 3.30 -3.13 0.87
N SER A 87 2.44 -4.12 1.19
CA SER A 87 1.88 -4.33 2.53
C SER A 87 2.07 -5.77 2.96
N TRP A 88 2.15 -6.02 4.26
CA TRP A 88 2.10 -7.37 4.81
C TRP A 88 0.68 -7.68 5.24
N LYS A 89 0.12 -8.80 4.77
CA LYS A 89 -1.21 -9.27 5.16
C LYS A 89 -1.09 -10.64 5.79
N ASN A 90 -1.82 -10.88 6.88
CA ASN A 90 -1.98 -12.22 7.43
C ASN A 90 -2.90 -13.01 6.49
N PHE A 91 -2.43 -14.18 6.05
CA PHE A 91 -3.19 -15.12 5.24
C PHE A 91 -3.65 -16.34 6.02
N ALA A 92 -3.22 -16.48 7.28
CA ALA A 92 -3.83 -17.43 8.19
C ALA A 92 -5.29 -17.02 8.37
N LYS A 93 -6.19 -17.89 7.93
CA LYS A 93 -7.62 -17.74 8.15
C LYS A 93 -8.07 -18.96 8.94
N PRO A 94 -8.51 -18.77 10.20
CA PRO A 94 -9.18 -19.82 10.91
C PRO A 94 -10.36 -20.31 10.06
N ASN A 95 -10.57 -21.62 10.00
CA ASN A 95 -11.81 -22.15 9.50
C ASN A 95 -12.96 -21.78 10.47
N LYS A 96 -14.23 -21.98 10.08
CA LYS A 96 -15.37 -21.56 10.92
C LYS A 96 -15.34 -22.16 12.34
N LYS A 97 -14.84 -23.39 12.49
CA LYS A 97 -14.77 -24.08 13.77
C LYS A 97 -13.65 -23.52 14.64
N GLU A 98 -12.47 -23.32 14.06
CA GLU A 98 -11.33 -22.66 14.73
C GLU A 98 -11.68 -21.23 15.14
N GLN A 99 -12.42 -20.50 14.30
CA GLN A 99 -12.87 -19.14 14.62
C GLN A 99 -13.79 -19.12 15.85
N GLN A 100 -14.74 -20.07 15.94
CA GLN A 100 -15.63 -20.21 17.09
C GLN A 100 -14.85 -20.56 18.36
N GLU A 101 -13.90 -21.49 18.25
CA GLU A 101 -13.04 -21.90 19.37
C GLU A 101 -12.14 -20.76 19.86
N ILE A 102 -11.56 -19.97 18.95
CA ILE A 102 -10.80 -18.76 19.28
C ILE A 102 -11.69 -17.73 20.00
N GLU A 103 -12.93 -17.53 19.55
CA GLU A 103 -13.88 -16.60 20.18
C GLU A 103 -14.31 -17.07 21.58
N GLU A 104 -14.57 -18.37 21.77
CA GLU A 104 -14.89 -18.96 23.08
C GLU A 104 -13.73 -18.84 24.07
N LEU A 105 -12.50 -19.14 23.64
CA LEU A 105 -11.30 -19.01 24.46
C LEU A 105 -11.03 -17.55 24.86
N LYS A 106 -11.18 -16.61 23.91
CA LYS A 106 -11.08 -15.17 24.20
C LYS A 106 -12.16 -14.71 25.18
N ALA A 107 -13.39 -15.22 25.07
CA ALA A 107 -14.49 -14.91 25.99
C ALA A 107 -14.25 -15.46 27.42
N GLN A 108 -13.52 -16.56 27.54
CA GLN A 108 -13.08 -17.13 28.82
C GLN A 108 -11.82 -16.45 29.39
N GLY A 109 -11.28 -15.44 28.71
CA GLY A 109 -10.12 -14.67 29.16
C GLY A 109 -8.76 -15.31 28.83
N TYR A 110 -8.74 -16.35 27.99
CA TYR A 110 -7.49 -16.93 27.49
C TYR A 110 -6.94 -16.11 26.32
N GLU A 111 -5.63 -15.86 26.34
CA GLU A 111 -4.93 -15.37 25.17
C GLU A 111 -4.71 -16.52 24.18
N VAL A 112 -5.23 -16.38 22.96
CA VAL A 112 -5.02 -17.35 21.90
C VAL A 112 -3.97 -16.79 20.94
N GLU A 113 -2.85 -17.50 20.82
CA GLU A 113 -1.89 -17.22 19.75
C GLU A 113 -2.53 -17.60 18.41
N GLU A 114 -2.81 -16.57 17.60
CA GLU A 114 -3.28 -16.77 16.24
C GLU A 114 -2.14 -17.29 15.38
N ASP A 115 -2.42 -18.23 14.47
CA ASP A 115 -1.45 -18.62 13.47
C ASP A 115 -1.08 -17.40 12.60
N ILE A 116 0.22 -17.19 12.40
CA ILE A 116 0.76 -15.98 11.79
C ILE A 116 1.39 -16.34 10.44
N ASP A 117 0.64 -16.13 9.35
CA ASP A 117 1.15 -16.30 7.98
C ASP A 117 1.13 -14.95 7.24
N TYR A 118 2.00 -14.03 7.68
CA TYR A 118 2.19 -12.75 7.01
C TYR A 118 2.94 -12.92 5.70
N ARG A 119 2.30 -12.56 4.58
CA ARG A 119 2.94 -12.53 3.27
C ARG A 119 2.90 -11.13 2.66
N PRO A 120 3.95 -10.73 1.92
CA PRO A 120 3.96 -9.44 1.25
C PRO A 120 3.01 -9.45 0.05
N VAL A 121 2.17 -8.42 -0.01
CA VAL A 121 1.24 -8.12 -1.10
C VAL A 121 1.73 -6.88 -1.81
N ILE A 122 1.96 -7.00 -3.11
CA ILE A 122 2.40 -5.91 -3.99
C ILE A 122 1.18 -5.25 -4.62
N TYR A 123 1.11 -3.93 -4.56
CA TYR A 123 0.12 -3.12 -5.25
C TYR A 123 0.79 -2.32 -6.35
N TYR A 124 0.11 -2.22 -7.49
CA TYR A 124 0.54 -1.39 -8.61
C TYR A 124 -0.13 -0.02 -8.49
N LEU A 125 0.70 1.02 -8.39
CA LEU A 125 0.27 2.40 -8.19
C LEU A 125 0.53 3.24 -9.44
N PHE A 126 -0.39 4.15 -9.69
CA PHE A 126 -0.31 5.15 -10.74
C PHE A 126 -0.19 6.52 -10.09
N HIS A 127 0.74 7.32 -10.57
CA HIS A 127 0.91 8.70 -10.13
C HIS A 127 -0.17 9.62 -10.73
N ARG A 128 -0.49 10.76 -10.09
CA ARG A 128 -1.48 11.73 -10.58
C ARG A 128 -1.25 12.20 -12.02
N SER A 129 0.01 12.19 -12.50
CA SER A 129 0.34 12.57 -13.88
C SER A 129 -0.12 11.54 -14.92
N GLN A 130 -0.40 10.31 -14.49
CA GLN A 130 -0.83 9.18 -15.33
C GLN A 130 -2.36 9.05 -15.41
N VAL A 131 -3.11 9.93 -14.74
CA VAL A 131 -4.57 9.90 -14.73
C VAL A 131 -5.15 11.17 -15.35
N GLU A 132 -6.40 11.07 -15.78
CA GLU A 132 -7.22 12.17 -16.28
C GLU A 132 -8.59 12.10 -15.62
N LYS A 133 -9.28 13.24 -15.52
CA LYS A 133 -10.63 13.28 -14.94
C LYS A 133 -11.56 12.38 -15.73
N LEU A 134 -12.41 11.65 -15.01
CA LEU A 134 -13.48 10.89 -15.64
C LEU A 134 -14.53 11.91 -16.10
N ASN A 135 -14.52 12.26 -17.38
CA ASN A 135 -15.62 13.04 -17.95
C ASN A 135 -16.89 12.20 -17.77
N LYS A 136 -17.79 12.64 -16.88
CA LYS A 136 -19.18 12.18 -16.94
C LYS A 136 -19.67 12.63 -18.31
N GLY A 137 -19.86 11.69 -19.23
CA GLY A 137 -20.50 12.00 -20.49
C GLY A 137 -21.82 12.69 -20.16
N GLY A 138 -22.00 13.89 -20.72
CA GLY A 138 -23.29 14.56 -20.70
C GLY A 138 -24.34 13.60 -21.21
N LYS A 139 -25.33 13.34 -20.35
CA LYS A 139 -26.68 12.99 -20.76
C LYS A 139 -27.56 14.09 -20.22
N ASP A 140 -27.44 15.26 -20.84
CA ASP A 140 -28.51 16.23 -20.91
C ASP A 140 -28.97 16.20 -22.37
N GLU A 141 -29.81 15.21 -22.69
CA GLU A 141 -30.75 15.21 -23.82
C GLU A 141 -32.01 14.47 -23.37
#